data_AF-C6LM01-F1
#
_entry.id   AF-C6LM01-F1
#
_cell.length_a   1.000
_cell.length_b   1.000
_cell.length_c   1.000
_cell.angle_alpha   90.00
_cell.angle_beta   90.00
_cell.angle_gamma   90.00
#
_symmetry.space_group_name_H-M   'P 1'
#
loop_
_entity.id
_entity.type
_entity.pdbx_description
1 polymer ?
#
loop_
_entity_poly.entity_id
_entity_poly.type
_entity_poly.pdbx_seq_one_letter_code
_entity_poly.pdbx_strand_id
1 'polypeptide(L)'
;MLKREIEICGKKVAFRSSATIPRLYRAKFKRDIFKDLSKLEKSYKGRTEEGEEFQIEDLEIFENVAYIMAYHADNSIPPTIEEWLDQFDMFSIYEVLPQILELWGQNMMVEVQAKKELAGVQGK
;
A
#
# COMPACT_ATOMS: atom_id res chain seq x y z
N MET A 1 -2.20 -9.10 -11.11
CA MET A 1 -2.86 -8.04 -10.33
C MET A 1 -3.46 -8.69 -9.11
N LEU A 2 -3.13 -8.19 -7.92
CA LEU A 2 -3.61 -8.75 -6.67
C LEU A 2 -4.62 -7.81 -6.03
N LYS A 3 -5.70 -8.38 -5.49
CA LYS A 3 -6.71 -7.67 -4.72
C LYS A 3 -6.84 -8.33 -3.35
N ARG A 4 -7.13 -7.54 -2.33
CA ARG A 4 -7.44 -8.00 -0.98
C ARG A 4 -8.53 -7.14 -0.37
N GLU A 5 -9.47 -7.74 0.33
CA GLU A 5 -10.42 -7.00 1.17
C GLU A 5 -9.88 -6.99 2.60
N ILE A 6 -9.89 -5.83 3.22
CA ILE A 6 -9.49 -5.62 4.61
C ILE A 6 -10.70 -5.04 5.34
N GLU A 7 -11.02 -5.59 6.51
CA GLU A 7 -12.06 -5.03 7.37
C GLU A 7 -11.49 -3.90 8.23
N ILE A 8 -12.09 -2.72 8.15
CA ILE A 8 -11.68 -1.50 8.86
C ILE A 8 -12.95 -0.89 9.45
N CYS A 9 -13.04 -0.79 10.78
CA CYS A 9 -14.25 -0.31 11.49
C CYS A 9 -15.53 -1.02 11.02
N GLY A 10 -15.48 -2.34 10.80
CA GLY A 10 -16.62 -3.14 10.31
C GLY A 10 -16.99 -2.92 8.83
N LYS A 11 -16.21 -2.12 8.09
CA LYS A 11 -16.37 -1.90 6.65
C LYS A 11 -15.34 -2.72 5.87
N LYS A 12 -15.79 -3.44 4.85
CA LYS A 12 -14.88 -4.13 3.93
C LYS A 12 -14.37 -3.15 2.88
N VAL A 13 -13.07 -2.94 2.88
CA VAL A 13 -12.40 -2.05 1.93
C VAL A 13 -11.52 -2.89 1.02
N ALA A 14 -11.73 -2.75 -0.29
CA ALA A 14 -10.91 -3.41 -1.28
C ALA A 14 -9.60 -2.63 -1.49
N PHE A 15 -8.48 -3.33 -1.49
CA PHE A 15 -7.15 -2.82 -1.82
C PHE A 15 -6.62 -3.56 -3.04
N ARG A 16 -5.94 -2.83 -3.93
CA ARG A 16 -5.35 -3.39 -5.15
C ARG A 16 -3.89 -3.02 -5.26
N SER A 17 -3.06 -4.02 -5.49
CA SER A 17 -1.69 -3.83 -5.95
C SER A 17 -1.57 -4.11 -7.44
N SER A 18 -0.92 -3.19 -8.16
CA SER A 18 -0.74 -3.24 -9.61
C SER A 18 0.47 -2.41 -10.03
N ALA A 19 0.98 -2.69 -11.23
CA ALA A 19 2.08 -1.93 -11.85
C ALA A 19 1.75 -0.43 -12.07
N THR A 20 0.48 -0.02 -11.98
CA THR A 20 0.07 1.39 -12.17
C THR A 20 0.13 2.19 -10.86
N ILE A 21 0.11 1.52 -9.70
CA ILE A 21 0.15 2.18 -8.38
C ILE A 21 1.32 3.17 -8.24
N PRO A 22 2.59 2.82 -8.58
CA PRO A 22 3.70 3.78 -8.52
C PRO A 22 3.47 5.07 -9.31
N ARG A 23 2.81 4.97 -10.46
CA ARG A 23 2.50 6.14 -11.30
C ARG A 23 1.42 7.00 -10.65
N LEU A 24 0.36 6.39 -10.14
CA LEU A 24 -0.75 7.10 -9.50
C LEU A 24 -0.30 7.80 -8.22
N TYR A 25 0.47 7.10 -7.39
CA TYR A 25 1.01 7.64 -6.14
C TYR A 25 1.90 8.86 -6.39
N ARG A 26 2.83 8.77 -7.35
CA ARG A 26 3.68 9.91 -7.74
C ARG A 26 2.87 11.06 -8.33
N ALA A 27 1.84 10.79 -9.11
CA ALA A 27 1.00 11.82 -9.69
C ALA A 27 0.23 12.61 -8.62
N LYS A 28 -0.36 11.90 -7.63
CA LYS A 28 -1.17 12.47 -6.55
C LYS A 28 -0.31 13.14 -5.46
N PHE A 29 0.66 12.44 -4.91
CA PHE A 29 1.40 12.88 -3.72
C PHE A 29 2.79 13.46 -4.01
N LYS A 30 3.26 13.40 -5.27
CA LYS A 30 4.64 13.80 -5.64
C LYS A 30 5.75 13.05 -4.90
N ARG A 31 5.44 11.86 -4.36
CA ARG A 31 6.36 10.99 -3.63
C ARG A 31 6.66 9.70 -4.40
N ASP A 32 7.67 8.97 -3.93
CA ASP A 32 8.06 7.68 -4.47
C ASP A 32 7.57 6.55 -3.55
N ILE A 33 6.56 5.80 -4.02
CA ILE A 33 5.94 4.74 -3.21
C ILE A 33 6.94 3.68 -2.77
N PHE A 34 8.00 3.41 -3.55
CA PHE A 34 9.00 2.40 -3.19
C PHE A 34 9.81 2.84 -1.97
N LYS A 35 10.25 4.09 -1.92
CA LYS A 35 10.97 4.65 -0.77
C LYS A 35 10.08 4.71 0.46
N ASP A 36 8.84 5.15 0.25
CA ASP A 36 7.84 5.30 1.30
C ASP A 36 7.47 3.96 1.94
N LEU A 37 7.18 2.93 1.13
CA LEU A 37 6.95 1.57 1.64
C LEU A 37 8.20 0.96 2.30
N SER A 38 9.41 1.27 1.80
CA SER A 38 10.65 0.81 2.43
C SER A 38 10.89 1.48 3.78
N LYS A 39 10.48 2.74 3.94
CA LYS A 39 10.49 3.43 5.23
C LYS A 39 9.48 2.80 6.18
N LEU A 40 8.23 2.63 5.74
CA LEU A 40 7.18 1.99 6.54
C LEU A 40 7.56 0.57 6.99
N GLU A 41 8.18 -0.23 6.13
CA GLU A 41 8.64 -1.58 6.49
C GLU A 41 9.70 -1.52 7.60
N LYS A 42 10.61 -0.55 7.56
CA LYS A 42 11.62 -0.34 8.63
C LYS A 42 10.96 0.12 9.93
N SER A 43 10.09 1.13 9.88
CA SER A 43 9.37 1.62 11.05
C SER A 43 8.51 0.52 11.68
N TYR A 44 7.89 -0.34 10.86
CA TYR A 44 7.12 -1.50 11.33
C TYR A 44 8.01 -2.52 12.04
N LYS A 45 9.20 -2.83 11.49
CA LYS A 45 10.18 -3.74 12.13
C LYS A 45 10.73 -3.17 13.44
N GLY A 46 11.16 -1.91 13.44
CA GLY A 46 11.64 -1.20 14.64
C GLY A 46 10.58 -1.19 15.75
N ARG A 47 9.31 -0.95 15.40
CA ARG A 47 8.19 -1.09 16.35
C ARG A 47 8.07 -2.50 16.92
N THR A 48 8.15 -3.53 16.09
CA THR A 48 7.93 -4.93 16.51
C THR A 48 9.10 -5.52 17.31
N GLU A 49 10.32 -5.10 17.03
CA GLU A 49 11.54 -5.66 17.62
C GLU A 49 12.08 -4.82 18.77
N GLU A 50 12.03 -3.49 18.64
CA GLU A 50 12.67 -2.54 19.56
C GLU A 50 11.64 -1.67 20.33
N GLY A 51 10.35 -1.79 19.99
CA GLY A 51 9.28 -1.04 20.63
C GLY A 51 9.19 0.42 20.20
N GLU A 52 9.91 0.84 19.15
CA GLU A 52 9.90 2.21 18.61
C GLU A 52 8.48 2.68 18.25
N GLU A 53 8.18 3.97 18.36
CA GLU A 53 6.88 4.50 17.96
C GLU A 53 6.86 4.96 16.50
N PHE A 54 5.70 4.84 15.84
CA PHE A 54 5.50 5.42 14.52
C PHE A 54 5.55 6.95 14.60
N GLN A 55 6.32 7.55 13.69
CA GLN A 55 6.39 9.00 13.56
C GLN A 55 5.16 9.52 12.80
N ILE A 56 4.85 10.81 12.95
CA ILE A 56 3.76 11.47 12.21
C ILE A 56 3.92 11.26 10.69
N GLU A 57 5.16 11.32 10.18
CA GLU A 57 5.41 11.06 8.75
C GLU A 57 5.07 9.60 8.36
N ASP A 58 5.29 8.62 9.24
CA ASP A 58 4.92 7.23 8.95
C ASP A 58 3.39 7.09 8.83
N LEU A 59 2.63 7.79 9.67
CA LEU A 59 1.16 7.80 9.60
C LEU A 59 0.67 8.41 8.28
N GLU A 60 1.22 9.56 7.88
CA GLU A 60 0.86 10.22 6.61
C GLU A 60 1.21 9.34 5.40
N ILE A 61 2.39 8.72 5.39
CA ILE A 61 2.79 7.81 4.32
C ILE A 61 1.85 6.60 4.25
N PHE A 62 1.52 6.01 5.40
CA PHE A 62 0.60 4.89 5.50
C PHE A 62 -0.77 5.24 4.92
N GLU A 63 -1.36 6.36 5.33
CA GLU A 63 -2.65 6.84 4.84
C GLU A 63 -2.63 7.05 3.32
N ASN A 64 -1.60 7.72 2.80
CA ASN A 64 -1.44 7.98 1.37
C ASN A 64 -1.35 6.69 0.54
N VAL A 65 -0.58 5.71 1.02
CA VAL A 65 -0.43 4.40 0.39
C VAL A 65 -1.76 3.64 0.43
N ALA A 66 -2.41 3.59 1.59
CA ALA A 66 -3.68 2.91 1.74
C ALA A 66 -4.73 3.50 0.81
N TYR A 67 -4.85 4.82 0.78
CA TYR A 67 -5.79 5.53 -0.07
C TYR A 67 -5.57 5.23 -1.56
N ILE A 68 -4.32 5.30 -2.06
CA ILE A 68 -4.09 5.07 -3.50
C ILE A 68 -4.43 3.64 -3.90
N MET A 69 -4.16 2.67 -3.02
CA MET A 69 -4.43 1.26 -3.25
C MET A 69 -5.93 0.96 -3.16
N ALA A 70 -6.65 1.63 -2.26
CA ALA A 70 -8.09 1.53 -2.13
C ALA A 70 -8.81 2.18 -3.32
N TYR A 71 -8.46 3.43 -3.65
CA TYR A 71 -9.06 4.17 -4.77
C TYR A 71 -8.85 3.46 -6.10
N HIS A 72 -7.67 2.85 -6.30
CA HIS A 72 -7.41 2.08 -7.51
C HIS A 72 -8.14 0.72 -7.55
N ALA A 73 -8.56 0.20 -6.40
CA ALA A 73 -9.37 -1.01 -6.31
C ALA A 73 -10.85 -0.73 -6.59
N ASP A 74 -11.33 0.42 -6.10
CA ASP A 74 -12.70 0.90 -6.20
C ASP A 74 -12.73 2.43 -6.33
N ASN A 75 -13.06 2.93 -7.53
CA ASN A 75 -13.14 4.38 -7.79
C ASN A 75 -14.47 5.00 -7.29
N SER A 76 -15.33 4.24 -6.61
CA SER A 76 -16.56 4.77 -6.00
C SER A 76 -16.33 5.35 -4.60
N ILE A 77 -15.17 5.08 -3.98
CA ILE A 77 -14.78 5.72 -2.72
C ILE A 77 -14.52 7.21 -2.93
N PRO A 78 -14.54 8.04 -1.87
CA PRO A 78 -14.34 9.47 -1.99
C PRO A 78 -13.05 9.87 -2.75
N PRO A 79 -13.09 10.97 -3.53
CA PRO A 79 -11.99 11.41 -4.39
C PRO A 79 -10.84 12.10 -3.63
N THR A 80 -11.07 12.48 -2.38
CA THR A 80 -10.05 13.03 -1.48
C THR A 80 -9.72 12.03 -0.38
N ILE A 81 -8.50 12.11 0.16
CA ILE A 81 -8.07 11.18 1.20
C ILE A 81 -8.77 11.50 2.51
N GLU A 82 -9.00 12.78 2.77
CA GLU A 82 -9.68 13.30 3.95
C GLU A 82 -11.12 12.77 4.02
N GLU A 83 -11.91 12.92 2.95
CA GLU A 83 -13.30 12.42 2.92
C GLU A 83 -13.37 10.89 3.02
N TRP A 84 -12.35 10.18 2.54
CA TRP A 84 -12.28 8.73 2.68
C TRP A 84 -11.92 8.30 4.09
N LEU A 85 -10.96 8.98 4.74
CA LEU A 85 -10.56 8.72 6.12
C LEU A 85 -11.69 9.06 7.11
N ASP A 86 -12.46 10.12 6.86
CA ASP A 86 -13.63 10.53 7.66
C ASP A 86 -14.71 9.44 7.75
N GLN A 87 -14.64 8.40 6.91
CA GLN A 87 -15.55 7.26 6.97
C GLN A 87 -15.21 6.27 8.09
N PHE A 88 -14.02 6.35 8.69
CA PHE A 88 -13.56 5.40 9.70
C PHE A 88 -13.47 6.09 11.06
N ASP A 89 -14.07 5.47 12.10
CA ASP A 89 -13.92 5.96 13.47
C ASP A 89 -12.44 5.90 13.92
N MET A 90 -11.70 4.90 13.44
CA MET A 90 -10.26 4.75 13.67
C MET A 90 -9.61 4.01 12.50
N PHE A 91 -8.65 4.66 11.83
CA PHE A 91 -7.86 4.02 10.79
C PHE A 91 -6.56 3.44 11.35
N SER A 92 -6.63 2.20 11.85
CA SER A 92 -5.53 1.57 12.58
C SER A 92 -4.37 1.16 11.68
N ILE A 93 -3.24 1.86 11.79
CA ILE A 93 -1.99 1.48 11.11
C ILE A 93 -1.55 0.05 11.47
N TYR A 94 -1.78 -0.39 12.71
CA TYR A 94 -1.36 -1.71 13.18
C TYR A 94 -2.11 -2.86 12.51
N GLU A 95 -3.39 -2.65 12.18
CA GLU A 95 -4.23 -3.68 11.56
C GLU A 95 -4.05 -3.69 10.04
N VAL A 96 -3.87 -2.51 9.45
CA VAL A 96 -3.94 -2.34 7.99
C VAL A 96 -2.55 -2.41 7.35
N LEU A 97 -1.51 -1.83 7.97
CA LEU A 97 -0.17 -1.78 7.38
C LEU A 97 0.43 -3.16 7.06
N PRO A 98 0.35 -4.18 7.94
CA PRO A 98 0.92 -5.50 7.64
C PRO A 98 0.31 -6.12 6.38
N GLN A 99 -1.00 -5.94 6.19
CA GLN A 99 -1.73 -6.48 5.05
C GLN A 99 -1.40 -5.73 3.75
N ILE A 100 -1.17 -4.42 3.83
CA ILE A 100 -0.67 -3.60 2.71
C ILE A 100 0.74 -4.04 2.29
N LEU A 101 1.66 -4.19 3.25
CA LEU A 101 3.03 -4.62 2.99
C LEU A 101 3.08 -6.00 2.33
N GLU A 102 2.28 -6.95 2.83
CA GLU A 102 2.19 -8.29 2.25
C GLU A 102 1.63 -8.25 0.82
N LEU A 103 0.53 -7.53 0.59
CA LEU A 103 -0.09 -7.40 -0.73
C LEU A 103 0.87 -6.74 -1.74
N TRP A 104 1.62 -5.74 -1.30
CA TRP A 104 2.66 -5.09 -2.10
C TRP A 104 3.79 -6.05 -2.44
N GLY A 105 4.34 -6.75 -1.44
CA GLY A 105 5.43 -7.72 -1.61
C GLY A 105 5.08 -8.83 -2.60
N GLN A 106 3.87 -9.39 -2.49
CA GLN A 106 3.38 -10.41 -3.43
C GLN A 106 3.33 -9.88 -4.87
N ASN A 107 2.85 -8.65 -5.09
CA ASN A 107 2.82 -8.07 -6.43
C ASN A 107 4.24 -7.89 -6.99
N MET A 108 5.19 -7.47 -6.15
CA MET A 108 6.58 -7.29 -6.59
C MET A 108 7.24 -8.62 -6.99
N MET A 109 6.99 -9.69 -6.24
CA MET A 109 7.52 -11.01 -6.59
C MET A 109 6.97 -11.51 -7.93
N VAL A 110 5.67 -11.33 -8.17
CA VAL A 110 5.04 -11.68 -9.45
C VAL A 110 5.64 -10.88 -10.60
N GLU A 111 5.88 -9.58 -10.43
CA GLU A 111 6.51 -8.75 -11.46
C GLU A 111 7.96 -9.17 -11.75
N VAL A 112 8.74 -9.53 -10.73
CA VAL A 112 10.12 -10.02 -10.90
C VAL A 112 10.13 -11.35 -11.64
N GLN A 113 9.25 -12.28 -11.28
CA GLN A 113 9.15 -13.58 -11.93
C GLN A 113 8.76 -13.45 -13.40
N ALA A 114 7.74 -12.64 -13.71
CA ALA A 114 7.32 -12.39 -15.09
C ALA A 114 8.45 -11.78 -15.94
N LYS A 115 9.24 -10.86 -15.38
CA LYS A 115 10.41 -10.28 -16.08
C LYS A 115 11.50 -11.31 -16.36
N LYS A 116 11.77 -12.22 -15.43
CA LYS A 116 12.76 -13.30 -15.63
C LYS A 116 12.33 -14.28 -16.73
N GLU A 117 11.06 -14.68 -16.75
CA GLU A 117 10.51 -15.58 -17.77
C GLU A 117 10.56 -14.93 -19.17
N LEU A 118 10.17 -13.66 -19.28
CA LEU A 118 10.24 -12.91 -20.53
C LEU A 118 11.68 -12.81 -21.07
N ALA A 119 12.65 -12.52 -20.20
CA ALA A 119 14.06 -12.47 -20.58
C ALA A 119 14.61 -13.83 -21.02
N GLY A 120 14.15 -14.93 -20.39
CA GLY A 120 14.53 -16.30 -20.75
C GLY A 120 13.94 -16.78 -22.09
N VAL A 121 12.80 -16.23 -22.51
CA VAL A 121 12.18 -16.53 -23.82
C VAL A 121 12.83 -15.72 -24.95
N GLN A 122 13.25 -14.48 -24.71
CA GLN A 122 13.95 -13.65 -25.70
C GLN A 122 15.41 -14.06 -25.97
N GLY A 123 15.99 -14.87 -25.08
CA GLY A 123 17.34 -15.42 -25.22
C GLY A 123 17.42 -16.77 -25.94
N LYS A 124 16.33 -17.24 -26.58
CA LYS A 124 16.27 -18.46 -27.39
C LYS A 124 16.00 -18.15 -28.86
#